data_AF-A0A1I7WT40-F1
#
_entry.id   AF-A0A1I7WT40-F1
#
_cell.length_a   1.000
_cell.length_b   1.000
_cell.length_c   1.000
_cell.angle_alpha   90.00
_cell.angle_beta   90.00
_cell.angle_gamma   90.00
#
_symmetry.space_group_name_H-M   'P 1'
#
loop_
_entity.id
_entity.type
_entity.pdbx_description
1 polymer ?
#
loop_
_entity_poly.entity_id
_entity_poly.type
_entity_poly.pdbx_seq_one_letter_code
_entity_poly.pdbx_strand_id
1 'polypeptide(L)' 'MTILLIRASPETKQQLEVLRELHDNMNEYEIDFWLTPTAIGHKADMMIREEKEEWLKSRLTAEGIPFIISINDVQQ' A
#
# COMPACT_ATOMS: atom_id res chain seq x y z
N MET A 1 0.67 12.06 15.26
CA MET A 1 1.13 10.94 14.42
C MET A 1 0.04 10.74 13.38
N THR A 2 0.27 11.20 12.16
CA THR A 2 -0.69 11.11 11.07
C THR A 2 -0.53 9.74 10.42
N ILE A 3 -1.64 9.03 10.21
CA ILE A 3 -1.65 7.76 9.48
C ILE A 3 -2.40 7.98 8.17
N LEU A 4 -1.84 7.45 7.10
CA LEU A 4 -2.40 7.56 5.76
C LEU A 4 -2.84 6.18 5.29
N LEU A 5 -3.97 6.13 4.60
CA LEU A 5 -4.46 4.93 3.94
C LEU A 5 -4.15 5.02 2.45
N ILE A 6 -3.28 4.13 1.97
CA ILE A 6 -2.97 3.99 0.55
C ILE A 6 -3.71 2.76 0.02
N ARG A 7 -4.57 2.99 -0.98
CA ARG A 7 -5.28 1.93 -1.69
C ARG A 7 -4.62 1.69 -3.04
N ALA A 8 -3.98 0.55 -3.22
CA ALA A 8 -3.38 0.11 -4.47
C ALA A 8 -4.25 -0.95 -5.16
N SER A 9 -4.10 -1.11 -6.48
CA SER A 9 -4.77 -2.16 -7.24
C SER A 9 -3.81 -2.73 -8.29
N PRO A 10 -3.36 -3.98 -8.17
CA PRO A 10 -2.47 -4.59 -9.15
C PRO A 10 -3.26 -4.93 -10.42
N GLU A 11 -2.74 -4.55 -11.58
CA GLU A 11 -3.32 -4.84 -12.91
C GLU A 11 -2.57 -5.98 -13.63
N THR A 12 -1.40 -6.35 -13.13
CA THR A 12 -0.58 -7.45 -13.67
C THR A 12 -0.16 -8.44 -12.59
N LYS A 13 0.28 -9.63 -13.00
CA LYS A 13 0.80 -10.66 -12.08
C LYS A 13 2.04 -10.16 -11.31
N GLN A 14 2.92 -9.43 -11.99
CA GLN A 14 4.11 -8.84 -11.36
C GLN A 14 3.73 -7.85 -10.27
N GLN A 15 2.75 -6.97 -10.54
CA GLN A 15 2.27 -6.01 -9.55
C GLN A 15 1.63 -6.70 -8.33
N LEU A 16 0.89 -7.78 -8.55
CA LEU A 16 0.34 -8.60 -7.46
C LEU A 16 1.46 -9.24 -6.62
N GLU A 17 2.54 -9.71 -7.26
CA GLU A 17 3.70 -10.26 -6.56
C GLU A 17 4.41 -9.21 -5.71
N VAL A 18 4.59 -7.98 -6.21
CA VAL A 18 5.13 -6.85 -5.42
C VAL A 18 4.27 -6.53 -4.20
N LEU A 19 2.95 -6.46 -4.36
CA LEU A 19 2.06 -6.20 -3.21
C LEU A 19 2.08 -7.35 -2.18
N ARG A 20 2.29 -8.59 -2.63
CA ARG A 20 2.48 -9.74 -1.74
C ARG A 20 3.82 -9.66 -1.01
N GLU A 21 4.89 -9.27 -1.68
CA GLU A 21 6.20 -9.05 -1.04
C GLU A 21 6.12 -7.95 0.04
N LEU A 22 5.43 -6.84 -0.24
CA LEU A 22 5.19 -5.78 0.73
C LEU A 22 4.39 -6.29 1.94
N HIS A 23 3.40 -7.14 1.72
CA HIS A 23 2.61 -7.77 2.78
C HIS A 23 3.46 -8.75 3.62
N ASP A 24 4.24 -9.60 2.96
CA ASP A 24 5.04 -10.62 3.63
C ASP A 24 6.16 -9.99 4.50
N ASN A 25 6.65 -8.81 4.11
CA ASN A 25 7.64 -8.03 4.85
C ASN A 25 7.03 -6.79 5.54
N MET A 26 5.73 -6.78 5.80
CA MET A 26 5.01 -5.59 6.29
C MET A 26 5.57 -5.03 7.62
N ASN A 27 6.07 -5.91 8.49
CA ASN A 27 6.69 -5.52 9.76
C ASN A 27 8.01 -4.77 9.56
N GLU A 28 8.80 -5.12 8.54
CA GLU A 28 10.07 -4.46 8.22
C GLU A 28 9.83 -3.07 7.65
N TYR A 29 8.77 -2.92 6.87
CA TYR A 29 8.39 -1.66 6.24
C TYR A 29 7.52 -0.77 7.14
N GLU A 30 7.03 -1.30 8.28
CA GLU A 30 6.04 -0.66 9.16
C GLU A 30 4.78 -0.24 8.39
N ILE A 31 4.26 -1.17 7.59
CA ILE A 31 3.00 -1.06 6.86
C ILE A 31 1.98 -1.96 7.56
N ASP A 32 0.77 -1.48 7.78
CA ASP A 32 -0.33 -2.32 8.22
C ASP A 32 -1.31 -2.57 7.05
N PHE A 33 -1.41 -3.82 6.60
CA PHE A 33 -2.38 -4.19 5.56
C PHE A 33 -3.77 -4.39 6.18
N TRP A 34 -4.70 -3.53 5.80
CA TRP A 34 -6.13 -3.65 6.12
C TRP A 34 -6.89 -4.52 5.13
N LEU A 35 -6.44 -4.54 3.89
CA LEU A 35 -6.95 -5.42 2.85
C LEU A 35 -5.77 -5.98 2.06
N THR A 36 -5.63 -7.31 2.07
CA THR A 36 -4.58 -8.00 1.33
C THR A 36 -5.10 -8.36 -0.07
N PRO A 37 -4.37 -8.02 -1.15
CA PRO A 37 -4.78 -8.35 -2.50
C PRO A 37 -4.60 -9.85 -2.75
N THR A 38 -5.69 -10.54 -3.11
CA THR A 38 -5.63 -11.99 -3.38
C THR A 38 -5.49 -12.32 -4.87
N ALA A 39 -5.87 -11.40 -5.77
CA ALA A 39 -5.82 -11.57 -7.22
C ALA A 39 -5.57 -10.23 -7.95
N ILE A 40 -5.34 -10.30 -9.26
CA ILE A 40 -5.28 -9.11 -10.14
C ILE A 40 -6.62 -8.38 -10.07
N GLY A 41 -6.58 -7.05 -9.96
CA GLY A 41 -7.74 -6.17 -9.80
C GLY A 41 -8.30 -6.12 -8.38
N HIS A 42 -7.82 -6.94 -7.45
CA HIS A 42 -8.21 -6.84 -6.04
C HIS A 42 -7.44 -5.72 -5.35
N LYS A 43 -8.18 -4.87 -4.65
CA LYS A 43 -7.62 -3.74 -3.91
C LYS A 43 -6.74 -4.23 -2.77
N ALA A 44 -5.68 -3.47 -2.51
CA ALA A 44 -4.83 -3.57 -1.34
C ALA A 44 -4.95 -2.27 -0.55
N ASP A 45 -5.34 -2.36 0.71
CA ASP A 45 -5.44 -1.20 1.60
C ASP A 45 -4.30 -1.28 2.60
N MET A 46 -3.41 -0.29 2.56
CA MET A 46 -2.19 -0.22 3.34
C MET A 46 -2.21 1.05 4.19
N MET A 47 -2.15 0.91 5.49
CA MET A 47 -1.87 2.02 6.38
C MET A 47 -0.36 2.20 6.52
N ILE A 48 0.06 3.46 6.45
CA ILE A 48 1.45 3.84 6.65
C ILE A 48 1.53 5.15 7.41
N ARG A 49 2.64 5.32 8.12
CA ARG A 49 2.97 6.59 8.77
C ARG A 49 3.36 7.62 7.70
N GLU A 50 2.97 8.87 7.93
CA GLU A 50 3.24 9.98 6.99
C GLU A 50 4.72 10.10 6.63
N GLU A 51 5.65 9.88 7.57
CA GLU A 51 7.09 9.91 7.32
C GLU A 51 7.60 8.88 6.30
N LYS A 52 6.83 7.82 6.04
CA LYS A 52 7.16 6.76 5.07
C LYS A 52 6.28 6.79 3.83
N GLU A 53 5.36 7.74 3.72
CA GLU A 53 4.44 7.87 2.59
C GLU A 53 5.18 7.96 1.26
N GLU A 54 6.17 8.86 1.16
CA GLU A 54 6.91 9.06 -0.09
C GLU A 54 7.68 7.83 -0.54
N TRP A 55 8.21 7.04 0.42
CA TRP A 55 8.89 5.79 0.11
C TRP A 55 7.93 4.77 -0.50
N LEU A 56 6.75 4.57 0.10
CA LEU A 56 5.76 3.63 -0.42
C LEU A 56 5.22 4.08 -1.78
N LYS A 57 4.93 5.38 -1.95
CA LYS A 57 4.52 5.95 -3.25
C LYS A 57 5.56 5.74 -4.33
N SER A 58 6.83 5.97 -4.00
CA SER A 58 7.93 5.79 -4.95
C SER A 58 8.05 4.32 -5.35
N ARG A 59 7.92 3.39 -4.40
CA ARG A 59 7.93 1.95 -4.67
C ARG A 59 6.76 1.53 -5.58
N LEU A 60 5.54 1.97 -5.29
CA LEU A 60 4.36 1.66 -6.10
C LEU A 60 4.45 2.27 -7.51
N THR A 61 4.93 3.51 -7.61
CA THR A 61 5.11 4.21 -8.89
C THR A 61 6.18 3.54 -9.75
N ALA A 62 7.30 3.12 -9.16
CA ALA A 62 8.39 2.43 -9.86
C ALA A 62 7.92 1.10 -10.49
N GLU A 63 7.00 0.40 -9.83
CA GLU A 63 6.41 -0.87 -10.30
C GLU A 63 5.14 -0.64 -11.15
N GLY A 64 4.81 0.62 -11.43
CA GLY A 64 3.64 1.02 -12.23
C GLY A 64 2.30 0.64 -11.61
N ILE A 65 2.23 0.46 -10.29
CA ILE A 65 1.03 0.05 -9.57
C ILE A 65 0.12 1.27 -9.38
N PRO A 66 -1.12 1.27 -9.90
CA PRO A 66 -2.09 2.31 -9.61
C PRO A 66 -2.43 2.36 -8.12
N PHE A 67 -2.44 3.56 -7.53
CA PHE A 67 -2.86 3.78 -6.16
C PHE A 67 -3.56 5.12 -5.96
N ILE A 68 -4.36 5.21 -4.90
CA ILE A 68 -4.94 6.44 -4.39
C ILE A 68 -4.59 6.60 -2.91
N ILE A 69 -4.47 7.84 -2.44
CA ILE A 69 -4.18 8.15 -1.05
C ILE A 69 -5.45 8.72 -0.44
N SER A 70 -5.87 8.15 0.69
CA SER A 70 -6.92 8.68 1.54
C SER A 70 -6.29 9.08 2.87
N ILE A 71 -6.37 10.37 3.19
CA ILE A 71 -5.95 10.87 4.49
C ILE A 71 -7.06 10.48 5.47
N ASN A 72 -6.77 9.52 6.34
CA ASN A 72 -7.63 9.21 7.46
C ASN A 72 -7.19 10.10 8.63
N ASP A 73 -7.73 11.32 8.70
CA ASP A 73 -7.65 12.10 9.93
C ASP A 73 -8.64 11.49 10.93
N VAL A 74 -8.26 10.37 11.56
CA VAL A 74 -9.11 9.66 12.53
C VAL A 74 -9.15 10.40 13.89
N GLN A 75 -8.87 11.71 13.91
CA GLN A 75 -9.18 12.57 15.03
C GLN A 75 -10.59 13.17 14.83
N GLN A 76 -11.60 12.44 15.28
CA GLN A 76 -12.86 13.02 15.76
C GLN A 76 -12.92 12.83 17.27
#